data_AF-A0A1Q7SRM0-F1
#
_entry.id   AF-A0A1Q7SRM0-F1
#
_cell.length_a   1.000
_cell.length_b   1.000
_cell.length_c   1.000
_cell.angle_alpha   90.00
_cell.angle_beta   90.00
_cell.angle_gamma   90.00
#
_symmetry.space_group_name_H-M   'P 1'
#
loop_
_entity.id
_entity.type
_entity.pdbx_description
1 polymer ?
#
loop_
_entity_poly.entity_id
_entity_poly.type
_entity_poly.pdbx_seq_one_letter_code
_entity_poly.pdbx_strand_id
1 'polypeptide(L)'
;MDVQAKPDALAELARFGVPRVPAVAVGDRVVHGWNPTAYAALVGVAYTSAGKLPPAELAQRLDRILDCTQRLVRVISEPLLDWAPPERDRSLRDLAYHVFRLSLGFVDGMDLGEFPEGWLGERAPTDLRDGAAIARYGALVRARIGGWFEGAAPAEFERVIRVYYGPQSGHDLLERTTWHAAQHLRQLYVLVERHGLTPPEPLPVDAFAGLPLPDALW
;
A
#
# COMPACT_ATOMS: atom_id res chain seq x y z
N MET A 1 -7.66 -10.39 16.02
CA MET A 1 -8.56 -9.47 16.76
C MET A 1 -8.60 -8.19 15.94
N ASP A 2 -9.79 -7.67 15.61
CA ASP A 2 -9.91 -6.37 14.93
C ASP A 2 -9.68 -5.25 15.94
N VAL A 3 -8.63 -4.49 15.72
CA VAL A 3 -8.10 -3.48 16.65
C VAL A 3 -8.74 -2.10 16.40
N GLN A 4 -9.33 -1.88 15.22
CA GLN A 4 -10.15 -0.70 14.94
C GLN A 4 -11.51 -0.82 15.61
N ALA A 5 -12.09 -2.03 15.64
CA ALA A 5 -13.35 -2.28 16.34
C ALA A 5 -13.21 -2.37 17.87
N LYS A 6 -11.99 -2.54 18.40
CA LYS A 6 -11.71 -2.71 19.84
C LYS A 6 -10.44 -1.95 20.23
N PRO A 7 -10.53 -0.67 20.61
CA PRO A 7 -9.36 0.16 20.96
C PRO A 7 -8.48 -0.46 22.06
N ASP A 8 -9.07 -1.19 23.01
CA ASP A 8 -8.36 -1.89 24.09
C ASP A 8 -7.40 -2.98 23.57
N ALA A 9 -7.66 -3.52 22.37
CA ALA A 9 -6.78 -4.48 21.70
C ALA A 9 -5.44 -3.86 21.27
N LEU A 10 -5.41 -2.54 21.00
CA LEU A 10 -4.17 -1.83 20.69
C LEU A 10 -3.27 -1.72 21.93
N ALA A 11 -3.87 -1.57 23.12
CA ALA A 11 -3.14 -1.55 24.39
C ALA A 11 -2.49 -2.91 24.70
N GLU A 12 -3.11 -4.02 24.29
CA GLU A 12 -2.54 -5.36 24.42
C GLU A 12 -1.30 -5.54 23.50
N LEU A 13 -1.32 -4.96 22.29
CA LEU A 13 -0.18 -4.95 21.37
C LEU A 13 1.00 -4.12 21.89
N ALA A 14 0.75 -3.05 22.64
CA ALA A 14 1.80 -2.26 23.27
C ALA A 14 2.69 -3.10 24.21
N ARG A 15 2.11 -4.14 24.86
CA ARG A 15 2.86 -5.08 25.72
C ARG A 15 3.90 -5.89 24.94
N PHE A 16 3.70 -6.04 23.63
CA PHE A 16 4.61 -6.72 22.73
C PHE A 16 5.56 -5.77 21.99
N GLY A 17 5.57 -4.47 22.34
CA GLY A 17 6.35 -3.45 21.64
C GLY A 17 5.89 -3.22 20.20
N VAL A 18 4.67 -3.64 19.85
CA VAL A 18 4.10 -3.46 18.53
C VAL A 18 3.36 -2.12 18.51
N PRO A 19 3.87 -1.12 17.76
CA PRO A 19 3.30 0.22 17.79
C PRO A 19 1.96 0.31 17.06
N ARG A 20 1.73 -0.56 16.05
CA ARG A 20 0.52 -0.53 15.19
C ARG A 20 0.19 -1.90 14.58
N VAL A 21 -0.98 -1.93 13.96
CA VAL A 21 -1.52 -3.06 13.20
C VAL A 21 -1.16 -2.95 11.71
N PRO A 22 -1.17 -4.06 10.94
CA PRO A 22 -1.55 -5.42 11.35
C PRO A 22 -0.48 -6.10 12.20
N ALA A 23 -0.92 -6.85 13.19
CA ALA A 23 -0.09 -7.80 13.94
C ALA A 23 -0.94 -9.00 14.34
N VAL A 24 -0.30 -10.17 14.42
CA VAL A 24 -0.91 -11.40 14.89
C VAL A 24 -0.17 -11.84 16.15
N ALA A 25 -0.91 -12.01 17.24
CA ALA A 25 -0.37 -12.51 18.50
C ALA A 25 -1.05 -13.83 18.89
N VAL A 26 -0.26 -14.80 19.37
CA VAL A 26 -0.72 -16.09 19.90
C VAL A 26 0.03 -16.36 21.20
N GLY A 27 -0.67 -16.24 22.33
CA GLY A 27 -0.05 -16.33 23.65
C GLY A 27 0.89 -15.16 23.90
N ASP A 28 2.17 -15.44 24.09
CA ASP A 28 3.25 -14.48 24.30
C ASP A 28 4.06 -14.17 23.02
N ARG A 29 3.70 -14.78 21.89
CA ARG A 29 4.38 -14.60 20.61
C ARG A 29 3.63 -13.62 19.72
N VAL A 30 4.36 -12.76 19.03
CA VAL A 30 3.78 -11.77 18.11
C VAL A 30 4.52 -11.76 16.77
N VAL A 31 3.79 -11.50 15.69
CA VAL A 31 4.33 -11.17 14.38
C VAL A 31 3.70 -9.83 13.96
N HIS A 32 4.55 -8.85 13.66
CA HIS A 32 4.13 -7.52 13.24
C HIS A 32 4.24 -7.36 11.72
N GLY A 33 3.32 -6.59 11.14
CA GLY A 33 3.28 -6.27 9.72
C GLY A 33 3.05 -7.48 8.84
N TRP A 34 3.14 -7.30 7.52
CA TRP A 34 2.89 -8.39 6.59
C TRP A 34 4.04 -9.40 6.58
N ASN A 35 3.83 -10.57 7.21
CA ASN A 35 4.76 -11.69 7.16
C ASN A 35 4.01 -13.03 7.18
N PRO A 36 3.49 -13.48 6.02
CA PRO A 36 2.67 -14.71 5.92
C PRO A 36 3.39 -15.96 6.41
N THR A 37 4.70 -16.08 6.15
CA THR A 37 5.51 -17.20 6.63
C THR A 37 5.60 -17.20 8.16
N ALA A 38 5.87 -16.04 8.77
CA ALA A 38 5.90 -15.93 10.22
C ALA A 38 4.51 -16.12 10.84
N TYR A 39 3.44 -15.67 10.18
CA TYR A 39 2.07 -15.96 10.60
C TYR A 39 1.77 -17.45 10.62
N ALA A 40 2.13 -18.16 9.55
CA ALA A 40 1.93 -19.60 9.45
C ALA A 40 2.71 -20.36 10.53
N ALA A 41 3.98 -19.99 10.74
CA ALA A 41 4.81 -20.55 11.80
C ALA A 41 4.23 -20.24 13.20
N LEU A 42 3.71 -19.03 13.41
CA LEU A 42 3.09 -18.62 14.66
C LEU A 42 1.87 -19.48 15.00
N VAL A 43 1.00 -19.74 14.01
CA VAL A 43 -0.24 -20.52 14.20
C VAL A 43 -0.07 -22.03 13.97
N GLY A 44 1.14 -22.49 13.59
CA GLY A 44 1.46 -23.91 13.44
C GLY A 44 0.86 -24.57 12.19
N VAL A 45 0.62 -23.81 11.12
CA VAL A 45 0.08 -24.34 9.86
C VAL A 45 1.16 -24.41 8.79
N ALA A 46 1.09 -25.43 7.93
CA ALA A 46 1.92 -25.47 6.74
C ALA A 46 1.50 -24.34 5.79
N TYR A 47 2.47 -23.53 5.37
CA TYR A 47 2.27 -22.47 4.39
C TYR A 47 3.29 -22.60 3.29
N THR A 48 2.79 -22.77 2.08
CA THR A 48 3.56 -22.60 0.86
C THR A 48 3.17 -21.27 0.27
N SER A 49 4.14 -20.36 0.14
CA SER A 49 3.91 -19.09 -0.56
C SER A 49 3.38 -19.40 -1.95
N ALA A 50 2.24 -18.81 -2.31
CA ALA A 50 1.81 -18.78 -3.71
C ALA A 50 2.95 -18.14 -4.52
N GLY A 51 3.25 -18.67 -5.70
CA GLY A 51 4.36 -18.17 -6.52
C GLY A 51 4.28 -16.65 -6.66
N LYS A 52 5.30 -15.95 -6.16
CA LYS A 52 5.40 -14.51 -6.24
C LYS A 52 5.71 -14.08 -7.68
N LEU A 53 5.01 -13.05 -8.15
CA LEU A 53 5.26 -12.48 -9.47
C LEU A 53 6.70 -11.94 -9.58
N PRO A 54 7.38 -12.08 -10.74
CA PRO A 54 8.71 -11.52 -10.94
C PRO A 54 8.74 -9.99 -10.70
N PRO A 55 9.86 -9.42 -10.22
CA PRO A 55 9.97 -7.99 -9.96
C PRO A 55 9.58 -7.10 -11.16
N ALA A 56 9.98 -7.48 -12.37
CA ALA A 56 9.63 -6.75 -13.59
C ALA A 56 8.11 -6.69 -13.83
N GLU A 57 7.41 -7.79 -13.55
CA GLU A 57 5.96 -7.85 -13.70
C GLU A 57 5.25 -7.03 -12.61
N LEU A 58 5.73 -7.09 -11.37
CA LEU A 58 5.25 -6.25 -10.27
C LEU A 58 5.43 -4.76 -10.58
N ALA A 59 6.60 -4.37 -11.10
CA ALA A 59 6.88 -3.00 -11.51
C ALA A 59 5.91 -2.50 -12.59
N GLN A 60 5.68 -3.33 -13.61
CA GLN A 60 4.77 -3.00 -14.71
C GLN A 60 3.32 -2.87 -14.24
N ARG A 61 2.87 -3.75 -13.34
CA ARG A 61 1.54 -3.67 -12.73
C ARG A 61 1.40 -2.47 -11.81
N LEU A 62 2.43 -2.17 -11.01
CA LEU A 62 2.46 -0.98 -10.17
C LEU A 62 2.29 0.28 -11.03
N ASP A 63 3.03 0.41 -12.14
CA ASP A 63 2.86 1.56 -13.03
C ASP A 63 1.43 1.69 -13.57
N ARG A 64 0.80 0.59 -14.00
CA ARG A 64 -0.61 0.58 -14.45
C ARG A 64 -1.58 1.00 -13.34
N ILE A 65 -1.35 0.56 -12.10
CA ILE A 65 -2.15 0.95 -10.92
C ILE A 65 -2.02 2.45 -10.66
N LEU A 66 -0.79 2.97 -10.71
CA LEU A 66 -0.53 4.40 -10.50
C LEU A 66 -1.14 5.25 -11.62
N ASP A 67 -1.01 4.83 -12.88
CA ASP A 67 -1.68 5.47 -14.02
C ASP A 67 -3.20 5.54 -13.83
N CYS A 68 -3.81 4.41 -13.48
CA CYS A 68 -5.24 4.32 -13.26
C CYS A 68 -5.68 5.25 -12.11
N THR A 69 -4.90 5.29 -11.03
CA THR A 69 -5.12 6.22 -9.90
C THR A 69 -5.06 7.68 -10.37
N GLN A 70 -4.11 8.04 -11.24
CA GLN A 70 -4.01 9.41 -11.78
C GLN A 70 -5.23 9.79 -12.63
N ARG A 71 -5.78 8.86 -13.41
CA ARG A 71 -7.00 9.10 -14.18
C ARG A 71 -8.21 9.24 -13.26
N LEU A 72 -8.32 8.36 -12.27
CA LEU A 72 -9.44 8.33 -11.32
C LEU A 72 -9.51 9.58 -10.46
N VAL A 73 -8.39 10.04 -9.89
CA VAL A 73 -8.40 11.20 -8.99
C VAL A 73 -8.84 12.50 -9.68
N ARG A 74 -8.68 12.60 -11.00
CA ARG A 74 -9.11 13.77 -11.79
C ARG A 74 -10.62 13.96 -11.85
N VAL A 75 -11.41 12.90 -11.65
CA VAL A 75 -12.89 13.01 -11.64
C VAL A 75 -13.45 13.41 -10.28
N ILE A 76 -12.62 13.40 -9.24
CA ILE A 76 -13.02 13.77 -7.87
C ILE A 76 -13.05 15.30 -7.76
N SER A 77 -14.21 15.84 -7.38
CA SER A 77 -14.35 17.28 -7.15
C SER A 77 -13.61 17.71 -5.89
N GLU A 78 -13.11 18.94 -5.87
CA GLU A 78 -12.38 19.50 -4.72
C GLU A 78 -13.15 19.39 -3.39
N PRO A 79 -14.46 19.71 -3.30
CA PRO A 79 -15.20 19.56 -2.05
C PRO A 79 -15.26 18.12 -1.52
N LEU A 80 -15.18 17.13 -2.42
CA LEU A 80 -15.27 15.73 -2.05
C LEU A 80 -13.91 15.19 -1.56
N LEU A 81 -12.80 15.84 -1.91
CA LEU A 81 -11.46 15.38 -1.51
C LEU A 81 -11.27 15.35 0.01
N ASP A 82 -11.92 16.26 0.75
CA ASP A 82 -11.82 16.33 2.21
C ASP A 82 -12.83 15.42 2.93
N TRP A 83 -13.73 14.77 2.18
CA TRP A 83 -14.64 13.77 2.74
C TRP A 83 -13.90 12.47 3.07
N ALA A 84 -14.26 11.86 4.21
CA ALA A 84 -13.77 10.55 4.64
C ALA A 84 -14.94 9.57 4.87
N PRO A 85 -14.80 8.30 4.47
CA PRO A 85 -15.80 7.27 4.73
C PRO A 85 -15.90 6.94 6.22
N PRO A 86 -17.09 6.59 6.75
CA PRO A 86 -17.23 6.17 8.15
C PRO A 86 -16.46 4.88 8.47
N GLU A 87 -16.18 4.04 7.46
CA GLU A 87 -15.39 2.81 7.61
C GLU A 87 -13.92 3.10 7.93
N ARG A 88 -13.41 4.29 7.59
CA ARG A 88 -11.99 4.62 7.77
C ARG A 88 -11.76 6.12 7.85
N ASP A 89 -11.12 6.57 8.93
CA ASP A 89 -10.69 7.97 9.13
C ASP A 89 -9.50 8.35 8.21
N ARG A 90 -9.77 8.43 6.91
CA ARG A 90 -8.85 8.86 5.86
C ARG A 90 -9.64 9.54 4.75
N SER A 91 -9.35 10.81 4.51
CA SER A 91 -9.98 11.58 3.44
C SER A 91 -9.67 10.97 2.06
N LEU A 92 -10.50 11.25 1.05
CA LEU A 92 -10.20 10.87 -0.33
C LEU A 92 -8.88 11.47 -0.82
N ARG A 93 -8.56 12.70 -0.39
CA ARG A 93 -7.29 13.36 -0.64
C ARG A 93 -6.12 12.54 -0.13
N ASP A 94 -6.16 12.16 1.15
CA ASP A 94 -5.10 11.39 1.78
C ASP A 94 -5.03 9.98 1.20
N LEU A 95 -6.15 9.35 0.88
CA LEU A 95 -6.17 8.04 0.25
C LEU A 95 -5.52 8.06 -1.15
N ALA A 96 -5.90 9.02 -2.00
CA ALA A 96 -5.32 9.16 -3.33
C ALA A 96 -3.83 9.53 -3.29
N TYR A 97 -3.43 10.46 -2.41
CA TYR A 97 -2.04 10.79 -2.16
C TYR A 97 -1.24 9.56 -1.70
N HIS A 98 -1.79 8.79 -0.76
CA HIS A 98 -1.13 7.65 -0.16
C HIS A 98 -0.77 6.59 -1.19
N VAL A 99 -1.61 6.33 -2.20
CA VAL A 99 -1.28 5.39 -3.29
C VAL A 99 0.06 5.75 -3.95
N PHE A 100 0.30 7.03 -4.23
CA PHE A 100 1.57 7.47 -4.80
C PHE A 100 2.70 7.50 -3.77
N ARG A 101 2.43 8.05 -2.58
CA ARG A 101 3.46 8.20 -1.55
C ARG A 101 4.01 6.86 -1.05
N LEU A 102 3.15 5.86 -0.88
CA LEU A 102 3.57 4.51 -0.48
C LEU A 102 4.48 3.89 -1.55
N SER A 103 4.16 4.10 -2.83
CA SER A 103 4.96 3.58 -3.95
C SER A 103 6.27 4.32 -4.12
N LEU A 104 6.30 5.63 -3.91
CA LEU A 104 7.54 6.39 -3.84
C LEU A 104 8.41 5.92 -2.66
N GLY A 105 7.78 5.63 -1.51
CA GLY A 105 8.47 5.13 -0.32
C GLY A 105 9.23 3.83 -0.55
N PHE A 106 8.80 2.98 -1.49
CA PHE A 106 9.59 1.81 -1.89
C PHE A 106 10.95 2.25 -2.46
N VAL A 107 10.95 3.17 -3.42
CA VAL A 107 12.19 3.70 -4.04
C VAL A 107 13.06 4.39 -2.99
N ASP A 108 12.47 5.28 -2.18
CA ASP A 108 13.18 5.97 -1.10
C ASP A 108 13.82 4.96 -0.14
N GLY A 109 13.09 3.90 0.21
CA GLY A 109 13.56 2.90 1.15
C GLY A 109 14.66 2.00 0.59
N MET A 110 14.59 1.68 -0.70
CA MET A 110 15.68 0.99 -1.37
C MET A 110 16.93 1.88 -1.38
N ASP A 111 16.82 3.15 -1.74
CA ASP A 111 17.96 4.06 -1.82
C ASP A 111 18.60 4.34 -0.45
N LEU A 112 17.79 4.48 0.60
CA LEU A 112 18.26 4.77 1.96
C LEU A 112 18.61 3.50 2.77
N GLY A 113 18.22 2.33 2.31
CA GLY A 113 18.37 1.07 3.05
C GLY A 113 17.43 0.95 4.25
N GLU A 114 16.41 1.81 4.36
CA GLU A 114 15.41 1.78 5.41
C GLU A 114 14.04 2.29 4.97
N PHE A 115 12.99 1.62 5.44
CA PHE A 115 11.59 2.02 5.25
C PHE A 115 10.93 2.20 6.63
N PRO A 116 10.90 3.43 7.17
CA PRO A 116 10.29 3.73 8.45
C PRO A 116 8.76 3.74 8.36
N GLU A 117 8.09 3.42 9.48
CA GLU A 117 6.62 3.39 9.56
C GLU A 117 6.00 4.76 9.23
N GLY A 118 6.65 5.85 9.68
CA GLY A 118 6.13 7.21 9.58
C GLY A 118 5.74 7.63 8.17
N TRP A 119 6.42 7.10 7.14
CA TRP A 119 6.11 7.39 5.74
C TRP A 119 4.70 6.94 5.32
N LEU A 120 4.19 5.85 5.90
CA LEU A 120 2.83 5.38 5.61
C LEU A 120 1.74 6.23 6.28
N GLY A 121 2.11 7.03 7.27
CA GLY A 121 1.22 7.96 7.97
C GLY A 121 1.23 9.38 7.42
N GLU A 122 2.05 9.66 6.40
CA GLU A 122 2.12 10.98 5.79
C GLU A 122 0.79 11.36 5.13
N ARG A 123 0.35 12.58 5.41
CA ARG A 123 -0.85 13.19 4.82
C ARG A 123 -0.50 13.95 3.55
N ALA A 124 -1.50 14.16 2.71
CA ALA A 124 -1.35 14.96 1.52
C ALA A 124 -0.87 16.39 1.88
N PRO A 125 0.16 16.92 1.21
CA PRO A 125 0.53 18.32 1.33
C PRO A 125 -0.64 19.27 1.07
N THR A 126 -0.67 20.41 1.76
CA THR A 126 -1.80 21.37 1.72
C THR A 126 -1.97 22.11 0.39
N ASP A 127 -0.98 22.01 -0.49
CA ASP A 127 -0.98 22.54 -1.85
C ASP A 127 -1.59 21.55 -2.88
N LEU A 128 -1.76 20.28 -2.53
CA LEU A 128 -2.49 19.30 -3.35
C LEU A 128 -4.01 19.46 -3.18
N ARG A 129 -4.54 20.60 -3.62
CA ARG A 129 -5.93 21.05 -3.36
C ARG A 129 -6.99 20.39 -4.23
N ASP A 130 -6.65 19.97 -5.43
CA ASP A 130 -7.59 19.38 -6.37
C ASP A 130 -7.06 18.06 -6.97
N GLY A 131 -7.94 17.34 -7.68
CA GLY A 131 -7.58 16.07 -8.32
C GLY A 131 -6.49 16.23 -9.38
N ALA A 132 -6.41 17.39 -10.05
CA ALA A 132 -5.38 17.64 -11.04
C ALA A 132 -3.99 17.81 -10.41
N ALA A 133 -3.90 18.44 -9.23
CA ALA A 133 -2.67 18.57 -8.45
C ALA A 133 -2.18 17.21 -7.96
N ILE A 134 -3.07 16.38 -7.42
CA ILE A 134 -2.73 15.00 -7.02
C ILE A 134 -2.27 14.18 -8.22
N ALA A 135 -2.95 14.30 -9.38
CA ALA A 135 -2.54 13.61 -10.60
C ALA A 135 -1.17 14.06 -11.14
N ARG A 136 -0.82 15.35 -11.00
CA ARG A 136 0.52 15.87 -11.35
C ARG A 136 1.58 15.32 -10.41
N TYR A 137 1.33 15.29 -9.10
CA TYR A 137 2.20 14.63 -8.14
C TYR A 137 2.41 13.15 -8.50
N GLY A 138 1.33 12.43 -8.81
CA GLY A 138 1.41 11.04 -9.26
C GLY A 138 2.25 10.85 -10.53
N ALA A 139 2.25 11.82 -11.45
CA ALA A 139 3.10 11.75 -12.65
C ALA A 139 4.58 11.84 -12.32
N LEU A 140 4.95 12.73 -11.39
CA LEU A 140 6.32 12.87 -10.90
C LEU A 140 6.79 11.60 -10.19
N VAL A 141 5.92 11.02 -9.35
CA VAL A 141 6.17 9.75 -8.65
C VAL A 141 6.40 8.62 -9.65
N ARG A 142 5.53 8.46 -10.65
CA ARG A 142 5.70 7.43 -11.68
C ARG A 142 7.00 7.60 -12.46
N ALA A 143 7.35 8.81 -12.85
CA ALA A 143 8.62 9.07 -13.53
C ALA A 143 9.83 8.67 -12.67
N ARG A 144 9.80 9.00 -11.37
CA ARG A 144 10.86 8.61 -10.43
C ARG A 144 10.96 7.09 -10.25
N ILE A 145 9.83 6.42 -10.12
CA ILE A 145 9.74 4.96 -9.98
C ILE A 145 10.23 4.27 -11.27
N GLY A 146 9.78 4.74 -12.43
CA GLY A 146 10.24 4.23 -13.73
C GLY A 146 11.75 4.32 -13.89
N GLY A 147 12.33 5.50 -13.60
CA GLY A 147 13.78 5.68 -13.67
C GLY A 147 14.56 4.82 -12.66
N TRP A 148 14.00 4.53 -11.48
CA TRP A 148 14.62 3.59 -10.54
C TRP A 148 14.62 2.17 -11.12
N PHE A 149 13.50 1.70 -11.69
CA PHE A 149 13.43 0.36 -12.29
C PHE A 149 14.32 0.19 -13.51
N GLU A 150 14.46 1.23 -14.35
CA GLU A 150 15.37 1.21 -15.51
C GLU A 150 16.84 1.04 -15.08
N GLY A 151 17.23 1.62 -13.93
CA GLY A 151 18.58 1.52 -13.38
C GLY A 151 18.82 0.33 -12.44
N ALA A 152 17.77 -0.36 -12.00
CA ALA A 152 17.88 -1.42 -10.99
C ALA A 152 18.42 -2.73 -11.61
N ALA A 153 19.55 -3.20 -11.07
CA ALA A 153 20.05 -4.54 -11.37
C ALA A 153 19.21 -5.61 -10.66
N PRO A 154 19.17 -6.88 -11.13
CA PRO A 154 18.45 -7.96 -10.45
C PRO A 154 18.80 -8.12 -8.96
N ALA A 155 20.07 -7.88 -8.59
CA ALA A 155 20.55 -7.94 -7.22
C ALA A 155 19.89 -6.91 -6.28
N GLU A 156 19.34 -5.81 -6.80
CA GLU A 156 18.60 -4.83 -5.98
C GLU A 156 17.34 -5.45 -5.37
N PHE A 157 16.70 -6.38 -6.07
CA PHE A 157 15.50 -7.05 -5.55
C PHE A 157 15.81 -8.13 -4.50
N GLU A 158 17.04 -8.63 -4.47
CA GLU A 158 17.51 -9.57 -3.44
C GLU A 158 18.04 -8.85 -2.19
N ARG A 159 18.44 -7.58 -2.33
CA ARG A 159 18.97 -6.78 -1.23
C ARG A 159 17.94 -6.62 -0.11
N VAL A 160 18.39 -6.91 1.11
CA VAL A 160 17.58 -6.79 2.33
C VAL A 160 17.77 -5.40 2.94
N ILE A 161 16.67 -4.72 3.24
CA ILE A 161 16.66 -3.41 3.90
C ILE A 161 15.93 -3.46 5.25
N ARG A 162 16.15 -2.45 6.09
CA ARG A 162 15.44 -2.32 7.38
C ARG A 162 14.02 -1.82 7.14
N VAL A 163 13.00 -2.61 7.45
CA VAL A 163 11.60 -2.15 7.39
C VAL A 163 11.00 -2.16 8.80
N TYR A 164 10.06 -1.25 9.06
CA TYR A 164 9.46 -1.07 10.39
C TYR A 164 8.80 -2.33 11.00
N TYR A 165 8.48 -3.33 10.17
CA TYR A 165 7.93 -4.62 10.59
C TYR A 165 8.92 -5.79 10.44
N GLY A 166 10.22 -5.49 10.36
CA GLY A 166 11.30 -6.45 10.23
C GLY A 166 12.02 -6.35 8.88
N PRO A 167 13.21 -6.95 8.73
CA PRO A 167 13.97 -6.90 7.47
C PRO A 167 13.18 -7.53 6.31
N GLN A 168 13.27 -6.93 5.13
CA GLN A 168 12.60 -7.41 3.91
C GLN A 168 13.54 -7.30 2.71
N SER A 169 13.44 -8.24 1.78
CA SER A 169 14.09 -8.08 0.47
C SER A 169 13.39 -7.00 -0.36
N GLY A 170 14.09 -6.41 -1.33
CA GLY A 170 13.48 -5.51 -2.31
C GLY A 170 12.29 -6.16 -3.04
N HIS A 171 12.34 -7.47 -3.31
CA HIS A 171 11.25 -8.21 -3.95
C HIS A 171 10.03 -8.36 -3.04
N ASP A 172 10.22 -8.71 -1.76
CA ASP A 172 9.13 -8.75 -0.76
C ASP A 172 8.47 -7.38 -0.61
N LEU A 173 9.28 -6.33 -0.48
CA LEU A 173 8.75 -4.98 -0.31
C LEU A 173 8.04 -4.48 -1.57
N LEU A 174 8.54 -4.80 -2.77
CA LEU A 174 7.90 -4.45 -4.03
C LEU A 174 6.55 -5.16 -4.20
N GLU A 175 6.47 -6.46 -3.90
CA GLU A 175 5.21 -7.19 -3.93
C GLU A 175 4.20 -6.50 -3.00
N ARG A 176 4.64 -6.24 -1.76
CA ARG A 176 3.81 -5.57 -0.75
C ARG A 176 3.33 -4.19 -1.18
N THR A 177 4.21 -3.39 -1.77
CA THR A 177 3.90 -2.07 -2.31
C THR A 177 2.87 -2.17 -3.43
N THR A 178 3.03 -3.14 -4.34
CA THR A 178 2.16 -3.30 -5.52
C THR A 178 0.74 -3.68 -5.13
N TRP A 179 0.55 -4.68 -4.27
CA TRP A 179 -0.80 -5.07 -3.87
C TRP A 179 -1.44 -4.06 -2.90
N HIS A 180 -0.66 -3.36 -2.07
CA HIS A 180 -1.17 -2.29 -1.21
C HIS A 180 -1.71 -1.11 -2.04
N ALA A 181 -0.98 -0.70 -3.09
CA ALA A 181 -1.46 0.28 -4.05
C ALA A 181 -2.73 -0.20 -4.79
N ALA A 182 -2.76 -1.46 -5.22
CA ALA A 182 -3.94 -2.04 -5.87
C ALA A 182 -5.19 -2.04 -4.95
N GLN A 183 -5.02 -2.38 -3.66
CA GLN A 183 -6.13 -2.36 -2.71
C GLN A 183 -6.69 -0.94 -2.53
N HIS A 184 -5.83 0.07 -2.45
CA HIS A 184 -6.29 1.46 -2.35
C HIS A 184 -6.92 1.98 -3.64
N LEU A 185 -6.47 1.52 -4.81
CA LEU A 185 -7.15 1.78 -6.07
C LEU A 185 -8.57 1.21 -6.05
N ARG A 186 -8.76 -0.04 -5.60
CA ARG A 186 -10.10 -0.65 -5.44
C ARG A 186 -10.99 0.18 -4.51
N GLN A 187 -10.45 0.64 -3.39
CA GLN A 187 -11.18 1.51 -2.45
C GLN A 187 -11.61 2.83 -3.13
N LEU A 188 -10.70 3.49 -3.85
CA LEU A 188 -11.01 4.74 -4.55
C LEU A 188 -12.14 4.56 -5.58
N TYR A 189 -12.15 3.47 -6.36
CA TYR A 189 -13.23 3.20 -7.31
C TYR A 189 -14.60 3.12 -6.60
N VAL A 190 -14.69 2.31 -5.54
CA VAL A 190 -15.93 2.16 -4.77
C VAL A 190 -16.38 3.48 -4.16
N LEU A 191 -15.46 4.29 -3.64
CA LEU A 191 -15.81 5.58 -3.06
C LEU A 191 -16.25 6.60 -4.12
N VAL A 192 -15.60 6.64 -5.29
CA VAL A 192 -16.01 7.51 -6.41
C VAL A 192 -17.42 7.15 -6.88
N GLU A 193 -17.70 5.85 -7.10
CA GLU A 193 -19.03 5.37 -7.50
C GLU A 193 -20.09 5.63 -6.43
N ARG A 194 -19.75 5.49 -5.14
CA ARG A 194 -20.63 5.79 -4.00
C ARG A 194 -21.13 7.24 -4.02
N HIS A 195 -20.35 8.17 -4.58
CA HIS A 195 -20.72 9.57 -4.72
C HIS A 195 -21.37 9.91 -6.07
N GLY A 196 -21.76 8.91 -6.87
CA GLY A 196 -22.45 9.10 -8.15
C GLY A 196 -21.56 9.69 -9.24
N LEU A 197 -20.24 9.71 -9.04
CA LEU A 197 -19.29 10.11 -10.05
C LEU A 197 -19.02 8.94 -10.99
N THR A 198 -18.83 9.23 -12.28
CA THR A 198 -18.43 8.21 -13.27
C THR A 198 -16.91 8.07 -13.25
N PRO A 199 -16.36 6.94 -12.77
CA PRO A 199 -14.92 6.72 -12.84
C PRO A 199 -14.49 6.45 -14.29
N PRO A 200 -13.21 6.66 -14.63
CA PRO A 200 -12.66 6.15 -15.88
C PRO A 200 -12.71 4.62 -15.93
N GLU A 201 -12.44 4.04 -17.10
CA GLU A 201 -12.41 2.59 -17.26
C GLU A 201 -11.41 1.95 -16.26
N PRO A 202 -11.87 0.96 -15.45
CA PRO A 202 -11.05 0.26 -14.48
C PRO A 202 -9.99 -0.60 -15.16
N LEU A 203 -8.97 -0.99 -14.38
CA LEU A 203 -8.04 -2.01 -14.86
C LEU A 203 -8.77 -3.35 -15.03
N PRO A 204 -8.43 -4.13 -16.07
CA PRO A 204 -8.98 -5.47 -16.23
C PRO A 204 -8.53 -6.38 -15.06
N VAL A 205 -9.33 -7.41 -14.77
CA VAL A 205 -9.17 -8.28 -13.58
C VAL A 205 -7.80 -8.97 -13.55
N ASP A 206 -7.25 -9.32 -14.72
CA ASP A 206 -5.94 -9.94 -14.89
C ASP A 206 -4.79 -9.06 -14.37
N ALA A 207 -4.94 -7.74 -14.36
CA ALA A 207 -3.96 -6.82 -13.79
C ALA A 207 -3.71 -7.08 -12.29
N PHE A 208 -4.68 -7.68 -11.60
CA PHE A 208 -4.63 -8.01 -10.18
C PHE A 208 -4.32 -9.49 -9.89
N ALA A 209 -4.35 -10.36 -10.90
CA ALA A 209 -4.19 -11.80 -10.72
C ALA A 209 -2.81 -12.15 -10.15
N GLY A 210 -2.75 -12.94 -9.07
CA GLY A 210 -1.50 -13.30 -8.40
C GLY A 210 -1.01 -12.29 -7.37
N LEU A 211 -1.69 -11.14 -7.21
CA LEU A 211 -1.49 -10.28 -6.05
C LEU A 211 -2.27 -10.84 -4.85
N PRO A 212 -1.72 -10.84 -3.62
CA PRO A 212 -2.40 -11.34 -2.43
C PRO A 212 -3.43 -10.31 -1.90
N LEU A 213 -4.41 -9.96 -2.73
CA LEU A 213 -5.46 -9.02 -2.38
C LEU A 213 -6.52 -9.70 -1.50
N PRO A 214 -6.98 -9.04 -0.43
CA PRO A 214 -8.11 -9.55 0.35
C PRO A 214 -9.42 -9.45 -0.46
N ASP A 215 -10.36 -10.36 -0.16
CA ASP A 215 -11.73 -10.26 -0.66
C ASP A 215 -12.41 -8.99 -0.14
N ALA A 216 -12.21 -8.71 1.16
CA ALA A 216 -12.70 -7.51 1.83
C ALA A 216 -12.01 -6.24 1.32
N LEU A 217 -12.77 -5.14 1.32
CA LEU A 217 -12.28 -3.85 0.85
C LEU A 217 -11.53 -3.06 1.95
N TRP A 218 -11.87 -3.27 3.23
CA TRP A 218 -11.40 -2.48 4.38
C TRP A 218 -10.54 -3.29 5.33
#